data_AF-A0A6J4T8N1-F1
#
_entry.id   AF-A0A6J4T8N1-F1
#
_cell.length_a   1.000
_cell.length_b   1.000
_cell.length_c   1.000
_cell.angle_alpha   90.00
_cell.angle_beta   90.00
_cell.angle_gamma   90.00
#
_symmetry.space_group_name_H-M   'P 1'
#
loop_
_entity.id
_entity.type
_entity.pdbx_description
1 polymer ?
#
loop_
_entity_poly.entity_id
_entity_poly.type
_entity_poly.pdbx_seq_one_letter_code
_entity_poly.pdbx_strand_id
1 'polypeptide(L)'
;MTGPTTPRVLIIAGSDSGGGAGIQADIKTVTMLGGHAATAITAITAQNTLGVTAVHPVPAEMVLAQIDAVLDDIGADVVKIGMIGSAFTAHVVADRLEQLGGVPIVFDPVMVATSGADLADEATIAAFNRLMDVATIVTPNLPELQRLTGKDDPVDAALSLVGAHRCAVMIKGGHDEGDALADALIEEDNMTSWQGQRIHTPHTHGTGCTLASAIAVGLAEGKSLADAVATAREFVRLGLLEAPGLGQGHGPLGHHRVRLDVGGGPRLNQVTVTGKDYGKSVQFYRRLGLRQIVDSPENGYARFETWGGATLSVQIDPDEEIAPTAAIYLECDDLDARVEQLARTGLPFEHGPRNQPWMWREARLRDPSGNIVFLYKAGEARRFPPWRLAEAAPVERDEPSDELPEPSSEVLRAALP
;
A
#
# COMPACT_ATOMS: atom_id res chain seq x y z
N MET A 1 -6.84 -8.82 22.31
CA MET A 1 -5.92 -8.74 21.15
C MET A 1 -4.64 -8.11 21.66
N THR A 2 -3.54 -8.87 21.73
CA THR A 2 -2.18 -8.32 21.88
C THR A 2 -1.96 -7.25 20.79
N GLY A 3 -1.15 -6.22 21.04
CA GLY A 3 -0.90 -5.14 20.09
C GLY A 3 -0.56 -5.66 18.68
N PRO A 4 -0.74 -4.84 17.62
CA PRO A 4 -0.55 -5.31 16.25
C PRO A 4 0.87 -5.86 16.09
N THR A 5 0.99 -7.17 15.86
CA THR A 5 2.26 -7.83 15.57
C THR A 5 2.69 -7.45 14.16
N THR A 6 3.94 -7.03 13.99
CA THR A 6 4.50 -6.69 12.68
C THR A 6 4.44 -7.91 11.75
N PRO A 7 3.70 -7.85 10.62
CA PRO A 7 3.62 -8.96 9.67
C PRO A 7 5.01 -9.34 9.13
N ARG A 8 5.44 -10.60 9.25
CA ARG A 8 6.73 -11.08 8.73
C ARG A 8 6.52 -11.79 7.40
N VAL A 9 7.08 -11.22 6.32
CA VAL A 9 6.93 -11.72 4.95
C VAL A 9 8.27 -12.22 4.45
N LEU A 10 8.39 -13.53 4.18
CA LEU A 10 9.55 -14.09 3.48
C LEU A 10 9.32 -14.05 1.97
N ILE A 11 10.19 -13.33 1.25
CA ILE A 11 10.11 -13.14 -0.20
C ILE A 11 11.17 -14.00 -0.89
N ILE A 12 10.75 -14.91 -1.77
CA ILE A 12 11.62 -15.76 -2.57
C ILE A 12 11.51 -15.30 -4.03
N ALA A 13 12.47 -14.47 -4.50
CA ALA A 13 12.38 -13.86 -5.82
C ALA A 13 13.75 -13.39 -6.36
N GLY A 14 13.76 -12.93 -7.61
CA GLY A 14 14.92 -12.29 -8.23
C GLY A 14 15.11 -10.83 -7.79
N SER A 15 16.35 -10.37 -7.83
CA SER A 15 16.73 -8.98 -7.61
C SER A 15 16.75 -8.21 -8.94
N ASP A 16 15.94 -7.15 -9.03
CA ASP A 16 15.95 -6.17 -10.11
C ASP A 16 16.87 -4.99 -9.78
N SER A 17 17.95 -4.82 -10.54
CA SER A 17 18.91 -3.71 -10.35
C SER A 17 18.29 -2.32 -10.51
N GLY A 18 17.21 -2.19 -11.30
CA GLY A 18 16.48 -0.93 -11.48
C GLY A 18 15.56 -0.58 -10.31
N GLY A 19 15.29 -1.55 -9.44
CA GLY A 19 14.49 -1.40 -8.24
C GLY A 19 12.99 -1.20 -8.47
N GLY A 20 12.48 -1.50 -9.66
CA GLY A 20 11.06 -1.36 -10.01
C GLY A 20 10.25 -2.62 -9.79
N ALA A 21 10.86 -3.80 -9.90
CA ALA A 21 10.25 -5.11 -9.72
C ALA A 21 11.05 -5.97 -8.72
N GLY A 22 10.76 -7.29 -8.70
CA GLY A 22 11.49 -8.27 -7.90
C GLY A 22 11.52 -7.95 -6.41
N ILE A 23 12.58 -8.40 -5.74
CA ILE A 23 12.81 -8.18 -4.31
C ILE A 23 12.68 -6.71 -3.91
N GLN A 24 13.12 -5.78 -4.76
CA GLN A 24 13.08 -4.36 -4.46
C GLN A 24 11.65 -3.84 -4.39
N ALA A 25 10.78 -4.24 -5.32
CA ALA A 25 9.36 -3.92 -5.26
C ALA A 25 8.67 -4.61 -4.07
N ASP A 26 9.06 -5.85 -3.79
CA ASP A 26 8.51 -6.64 -2.70
C ASP A 26 8.83 -6.00 -1.34
N ILE A 27 10.10 -5.66 -1.06
CA ILE A 27 10.53 -4.97 0.17
C ILE A 27 9.81 -3.64 0.33
N LYS A 28 9.74 -2.82 -0.74
CA LYS A 28 9.05 -1.52 -0.69
C LYS A 28 7.58 -1.70 -0.34
N THR A 29 6.91 -2.66 -0.96
CA THR A 29 5.49 -2.93 -0.72
C THR A 29 5.27 -3.36 0.72
N VAL A 30 6.02 -4.36 1.20
CA VAL A 30 5.89 -4.88 2.56
C VAL A 30 6.18 -3.79 3.59
N THR A 31 7.24 -3.01 3.40
CA THR A 31 7.62 -1.92 4.30
C THR A 31 6.55 -0.84 4.36
N MET A 32 6.02 -0.43 3.20
CA MET A 32 4.99 0.62 3.13
C MET A 32 3.65 0.19 3.73
N LEU A 33 3.38 -1.11 3.76
CA LEU A 33 2.22 -1.69 4.42
C LEU A 33 2.47 -2.03 5.90
N GLY A 34 3.64 -1.68 6.45
CA GLY A 34 3.96 -1.86 7.87
C GLY A 34 4.47 -3.26 8.26
N GLY A 35 4.80 -4.10 7.27
CA GLY A 35 5.40 -5.42 7.50
C GLY A 35 6.94 -5.39 7.54
N HIS A 36 7.51 -6.50 8.00
CA HIS A 36 8.92 -6.81 7.95
C HIS A 36 9.22 -7.73 6.76
N ALA A 37 10.03 -7.25 5.81
CA ALA A 37 10.42 -7.99 4.63
C ALA A 37 11.73 -8.74 4.87
N ALA A 38 11.69 -10.06 4.78
CA ALA A 38 12.87 -10.93 4.68
C ALA A 38 12.96 -11.52 3.27
N THR A 39 14.16 -11.89 2.81
CA THR A 39 14.37 -12.29 1.41
C THR A 39 15.25 -13.53 1.26
N ALA A 40 14.95 -14.32 0.22
CA ALA A 40 15.83 -15.32 -0.35
C ALA A 40 15.96 -15.06 -1.87
N ILE A 41 17.16 -14.68 -2.30
CA ILE A 41 17.42 -14.21 -3.67
C ILE A 41 17.63 -15.40 -4.60
N THR A 42 16.83 -15.49 -5.65
CA THR A 42 16.86 -16.61 -6.63
C THR A 42 17.74 -16.31 -7.84
N ALA A 43 17.89 -15.03 -8.20
CA ALA A 43 18.77 -14.56 -9.26
C ALA A 43 19.02 -13.06 -9.11
N ILE A 44 20.07 -12.56 -9.77
CA ILE A 44 20.36 -11.14 -9.89
C ILE A 44 20.23 -10.75 -11.37
N THR A 45 19.44 -9.72 -11.68
CA THR A 45 19.32 -9.22 -13.06
C THR A 45 20.05 -7.89 -13.22
N ALA A 46 20.86 -7.77 -14.28
CA ALA A 46 21.36 -6.48 -14.75
C ALA A 46 20.26 -5.84 -15.61
N GLN A 47 19.34 -5.16 -14.92
CA GLN A 47 18.07 -4.69 -15.46
C GLN A 47 17.87 -3.19 -15.16
N ASN A 48 17.19 -2.51 -16.08
CA ASN A 48 16.71 -1.14 -15.91
C ASN A 48 15.40 -0.94 -16.71
N THR A 49 14.91 0.29 -16.80
CA THR A 49 13.64 0.60 -17.48
C THR A 49 13.62 0.29 -18.99
N LEU A 50 14.79 0.08 -19.61
CA LEU A 50 14.93 -0.26 -21.03
C LEU A 50 15.01 -1.78 -21.27
N GLY A 51 15.23 -2.57 -20.21
CA GLY A 51 15.19 -4.02 -20.27
C GLY A 51 16.24 -4.73 -19.44
N VAL A 52 16.38 -6.04 -19.70
CA VAL A 52 17.30 -6.95 -19.04
C VAL A 52 18.49 -7.22 -19.95
N THR A 53 19.70 -7.03 -19.44
CA THR A 53 20.96 -7.24 -20.20
C THR A 53 21.73 -8.48 -19.77
N ALA A 54 21.53 -8.93 -18.53
CA ALA A 54 22.11 -10.16 -18.01
C ALA A 54 21.26 -10.70 -16.85
N VAL A 55 21.29 -12.02 -16.67
CA VAL A 55 20.69 -12.72 -15.53
C VAL A 55 21.73 -13.65 -14.95
N HIS A 56 21.94 -13.57 -13.64
CA HIS A 56 22.83 -14.46 -12.89
C HIS A 56 22.01 -15.28 -11.89
N PRO A 57 21.76 -16.58 -12.14
CA PRO A 57 21.01 -17.41 -11.22
C PRO A 57 21.82 -17.67 -9.95
N VAL A 58 21.15 -17.63 -8.79
CA VAL A 58 21.75 -18.03 -7.51
C VAL A 58 21.62 -19.55 -7.39
N PRO A 59 22.69 -20.28 -7.01
CA PRO A 59 22.62 -21.72 -6.80
C PRO A 59 21.53 -22.09 -5.79
N ALA A 60 20.77 -23.15 -6.07
CA ALA A 60 19.62 -23.53 -5.24
C ALA A 60 19.99 -23.84 -3.78
N GLU A 61 21.18 -24.38 -3.53
CA GLU A 61 21.74 -24.57 -2.17
C GLU A 61 21.84 -23.27 -1.38
N MET A 62 22.21 -22.17 -2.05
CA MET A 62 22.28 -20.85 -1.44
C MET A 62 20.88 -20.24 -1.26
N VAL A 63 19.93 -20.52 -2.17
CA VAL A 63 18.52 -20.13 -1.99
C VAL A 63 17.94 -20.79 -0.74
N LEU A 64 18.16 -22.10 -0.56
CA LEU A 64 17.71 -22.83 0.64
C LEU A 64 18.39 -22.31 1.90
N ALA A 65 19.71 -22.08 1.88
CA ALA A 65 20.42 -21.55 3.03
C ALA A 65 19.89 -20.17 3.47
N GLN A 66 19.47 -19.30 2.53
CA GLN A 66 18.81 -18.03 2.86
C GLN A 66 17.44 -18.25 3.49
N ILE A 67 16.63 -19.16 2.92
CA ILE A 67 15.30 -19.52 3.45
C ILE A 67 15.43 -20.02 4.89
N ASP A 68 16.31 -20.98 5.14
CA ASP A 68 16.52 -21.57 6.46
C ASP A 68 17.04 -20.56 7.47
N ALA A 69 18.01 -19.72 7.08
CA ALA A 69 18.54 -18.68 7.97
C ALA A 69 17.46 -17.69 8.46
N VAL A 70 16.49 -17.34 7.60
CA VAL A 70 15.36 -16.49 7.99
C VAL A 70 14.37 -17.25 8.88
N LEU A 71 14.00 -18.46 8.47
CA LEU A 71 12.96 -19.23 9.16
C LEU A 71 13.39 -19.70 10.55
N ASP A 72 14.68 -19.98 10.75
CA ASP A 72 15.22 -20.49 12.01
C ASP A 72 15.30 -19.43 13.14
N ASP A 73 15.34 -18.14 12.79
CA ASP A 73 15.44 -17.03 13.77
C ASP A 73 14.23 -16.09 13.70
N ILE A 74 14.03 -15.43 12.54
CA ILE A 74 13.00 -14.41 12.36
C ILE A 74 11.63 -15.06 12.18
N GLY A 75 11.56 -16.20 11.49
CA GLY A 75 10.32 -16.85 11.06
C GLY A 75 9.59 -16.09 9.94
N ALA A 76 8.43 -16.61 9.54
CA ALA A 76 7.55 -15.98 8.55
C ALA A 76 6.08 -16.25 8.89
N ASP A 77 5.23 -15.23 8.74
CA ASP A 77 3.78 -15.35 8.83
C ASP A 77 3.15 -15.68 7.46
N VAL A 78 3.87 -15.37 6.38
CA VAL A 78 3.49 -15.64 4.99
C VAL A 78 4.76 -15.75 4.14
N VAL A 79 4.70 -16.53 3.06
CA VAL A 79 5.75 -16.56 2.03
C VAL A 79 5.20 -16.00 0.73
N LYS A 80 5.96 -15.12 0.07
CA LYS A 80 5.70 -14.68 -1.30
C LYS A 80 6.76 -15.23 -2.23
N ILE A 81 6.34 -15.87 -3.31
CA ILE A 81 7.21 -16.41 -4.35
C ILE A 81 7.03 -15.55 -5.60
N GLY A 82 8.13 -15.09 -6.19
CA GLY A 82 8.16 -14.40 -7.49
C GLY A 82 8.94 -15.19 -8.52
N MET A 83 9.76 -14.48 -9.31
CA MET A 83 10.65 -15.09 -10.29
C MET A 83 11.55 -16.17 -9.65
N ILE A 84 11.45 -17.39 -10.14
CA ILE A 84 12.28 -18.53 -9.73
C ILE A 84 13.34 -18.79 -10.81
N GLY A 85 14.58 -19.02 -10.40
CA GLY A 85 15.72 -19.04 -11.34
C GLY A 85 15.84 -20.31 -12.19
N SER A 86 15.21 -21.43 -11.80
CA SER A 86 15.23 -22.69 -12.54
C SER A 86 14.18 -23.69 -12.04
N ALA A 87 13.87 -24.70 -12.85
CA ALA A 87 13.05 -25.85 -12.46
C ALA A 87 13.58 -26.57 -11.21
N PHE A 88 14.89 -26.75 -11.10
CA PHE A 88 15.51 -27.39 -9.93
C PHE A 88 15.28 -26.55 -8.67
N THR A 89 15.49 -25.24 -8.75
CA THR A 89 15.20 -24.32 -7.65
C THR A 89 13.72 -24.36 -7.25
N ALA A 90 12.81 -24.39 -8.23
CA ALA A 90 11.37 -24.49 -7.97
C ALA A 90 11.00 -25.75 -7.18
N HIS A 91 11.54 -26.91 -7.56
CA HIS A 91 11.29 -28.17 -6.86
C HIS A 91 11.81 -28.15 -5.42
N VAL A 92 13.07 -27.75 -5.21
CA VAL A 92 13.62 -27.76 -3.84
C VAL A 92 12.96 -26.73 -2.94
N VAL A 93 12.53 -25.58 -3.49
CA VAL A 93 11.77 -24.58 -2.73
C VAL A 93 10.39 -25.14 -2.38
N ALA A 94 9.67 -25.77 -3.32
CA ALA A 94 8.38 -26.40 -3.04
C ALA A 94 8.50 -27.44 -1.92
N ASP A 95 9.49 -28.33 -1.99
CA ASP A 95 9.71 -29.37 -0.99
C ASP A 95 10.02 -28.79 0.39
N ARG A 96 10.74 -27.67 0.45
CA ARG A 96 11.04 -26.98 1.72
C ARG A 96 9.81 -26.27 2.30
N LEU A 97 9.01 -25.64 1.44
CA LEU A 97 7.80 -24.92 1.86
C LEU A 97 6.68 -25.87 2.32
N GLU A 98 6.58 -27.05 1.70
CA GLU A 98 5.66 -28.12 2.13
C GLU A 98 5.90 -28.52 3.60
N GLN A 99 7.16 -28.47 4.07
CA GLN A 99 7.52 -28.78 5.45
C GLN A 99 7.12 -27.70 6.46
N LEU A 100 6.81 -26.47 6.02
CA LEU A 100 6.45 -25.39 6.95
C LEU A 100 5.08 -25.58 7.58
N GLY A 101 4.14 -26.17 6.83
CA GLY A 101 2.79 -26.49 7.31
C GLY A 101 1.98 -25.28 7.79
N GLY A 102 0.97 -24.87 7.03
CA GLY A 102 -0.01 -23.87 7.49
C GLY A 102 0.43 -22.40 7.41
N VAL A 103 1.65 -22.12 6.92
CA VAL A 103 2.05 -20.76 6.51
C VAL A 103 1.45 -20.48 5.13
N PRO A 104 0.64 -19.41 4.95
CA PRO A 104 0.10 -19.08 3.64
C PRO A 104 1.18 -18.72 2.63
N ILE A 105 0.96 -19.10 1.36
CA ILE A 105 1.91 -18.90 0.27
C ILE A 105 1.23 -18.15 -0.88
N VAL A 106 1.80 -17.00 -1.25
CA VAL A 106 1.39 -16.22 -2.42
C VAL A 106 2.39 -16.47 -3.55
N PHE A 107 1.94 -17.06 -4.65
CA PHE A 107 2.80 -17.33 -5.80
C PHE A 107 2.46 -16.42 -6.98
N ASP A 108 3.41 -15.57 -7.37
CA ASP A 108 3.37 -14.77 -8.60
C ASP A 108 4.18 -15.51 -9.68
N PRO A 109 3.54 -16.20 -10.64
CA PRO A 109 4.20 -17.09 -11.60
C PRO A 109 4.88 -16.30 -12.72
N VAL A 110 5.89 -15.51 -12.37
CA VAL A 110 6.60 -14.61 -13.28
C VAL A 110 7.32 -15.42 -14.36
N MET A 111 6.87 -15.28 -15.62
CA MET A 111 7.47 -15.96 -16.77
C MET A 111 8.27 -15.01 -17.67
N VAL A 112 7.86 -13.74 -17.75
CA VAL A 112 8.41 -12.74 -18.67
C VAL A 112 8.57 -11.41 -17.94
N ALA A 113 9.69 -10.72 -18.17
CA ALA A 113 9.91 -9.38 -17.62
C ALA A 113 8.93 -8.37 -18.25
N THR A 114 8.61 -7.27 -17.56
CA THR A 114 7.81 -6.18 -18.16
C THR A 114 8.42 -5.65 -19.46
N SER A 115 9.74 -5.76 -19.63
CA SER A 115 10.46 -5.39 -20.85
C SER A 115 10.45 -6.45 -21.96
N GLY A 116 9.76 -7.58 -21.76
CA GLY A 116 9.61 -8.66 -22.75
C GLY A 116 10.72 -9.73 -22.75
N ALA A 117 11.64 -9.73 -21.80
CA ALA A 117 12.67 -10.77 -21.70
C ALA A 117 12.11 -12.03 -21.04
N ASP A 118 12.37 -13.21 -21.61
CA ASP A 118 12.01 -14.49 -20.99
C ASP A 118 12.79 -14.69 -19.69
N LEU A 119 12.07 -15.01 -18.62
CA LEU A 119 12.61 -15.25 -17.28
C LEU A 119 12.45 -16.71 -16.81
N ALA A 120 11.59 -17.49 -17.47
CA ALA A 120 11.37 -18.90 -17.21
C ALA A 120 11.35 -19.69 -18.53
N ASP A 121 12.10 -20.79 -18.58
CA ASP A 121 12.02 -21.76 -19.68
C ASP A 121 10.86 -22.76 -19.47
N GLU A 122 10.58 -23.59 -20.47
CA GLU A 122 9.50 -24.58 -20.40
C GLU A 122 9.67 -25.57 -19.23
N ALA A 123 10.90 -25.94 -18.89
CA ALA A 123 11.17 -26.80 -17.74
C ALA A 123 10.79 -26.11 -16.43
N THR A 124 11.08 -24.82 -16.31
CA THR A 124 10.75 -24.01 -15.14
C THR A 124 9.24 -23.80 -15.03
N ILE A 125 8.56 -23.53 -16.14
CA ILE A 125 7.09 -23.40 -16.18
C ILE A 125 6.44 -24.73 -15.77
N ALA A 126 6.92 -25.87 -16.26
CA ALA A 126 6.41 -27.18 -15.85
C ALA A 126 6.58 -27.42 -14.33
N ALA A 127 7.67 -26.92 -13.74
CA ALA A 127 7.92 -27.01 -12.31
C ALA A 127 7.00 -26.11 -11.46
N PHE A 128 6.32 -25.11 -12.05
CA PHE A 128 5.36 -24.26 -11.33
C PHE A 128 4.19 -25.05 -10.75
N ASN A 129 3.84 -26.21 -11.32
CA ASN A 129 2.82 -27.09 -10.75
C ASN A 129 3.12 -27.44 -9.29
N ARG A 130 4.37 -27.75 -8.95
CA ARG A 130 4.78 -28.07 -7.58
C ARG A 130 4.69 -26.86 -6.64
N LEU A 131 4.91 -25.65 -7.16
CA LEU A 131 4.75 -24.42 -6.38
C LEU A 131 3.27 -24.07 -6.19
N MET A 132 2.42 -24.34 -7.19
CA MET A 132 0.98 -24.16 -7.09
C MET A 132 0.35 -25.15 -6.11
N ASP A 133 0.85 -26.40 -6.04
CA ASP A 133 0.39 -27.43 -5.08
C ASP A 133 0.53 -26.99 -3.61
N VAL A 134 1.49 -26.11 -3.31
CA VAL A 134 1.71 -25.57 -1.96
C VAL A 134 1.18 -24.14 -1.80
N ALA A 135 0.70 -23.52 -2.87
CA ALA A 135 0.24 -22.13 -2.83
C ALA A 135 -1.14 -21.99 -2.20
N THR A 136 -1.34 -20.93 -1.42
CA THR A 136 -2.68 -20.48 -1.00
C THR A 136 -3.37 -19.72 -2.12
N ILE A 137 -2.61 -18.89 -2.83
CA ILE A 137 -3.10 -18.09 -3.96
C ILE A 137 -2.02 -17.96 -5.02
N VAL A 138 -2.44 -18.06 -6.29
CA VAL A 138 -1.60 -17.81 -7.47
C VAL A 138 -2.12 -16.55 -8.17
N THR A 139 -1.22 -15.67 -8.59
CA THR A 139 -1.58 -14.36 -9.17
C THR A 139 -1.15 -14.22 -10.63
N PRO A 140 -1.59 -15.07 -11.58
CA PRO A 140 -1.16 -14.98 -12.98
C PRO A 140 -1.81 -13.78 -13.70
N ASN A 141 -1.10 -13.16 -14.64
CA ASN A 141 -1.73 -12.31 -15.65
C ASN A 141 -2.40 -13.17 -16.73
N LEU A 142 -3.17 -12.55 -17.64
CA LEU A 142 -3.87 -13.30 -18.70
C LEU A 142 -2.92 -14.15 -19.58
N PRO A 143 -1.79 -13.60 -20.09
CA PRO A 143 -0.81 -14.42 -20.82
C PRO A 143 -0.20 -15.58 -20.01
N GLU A 144 0.15 -15.35 -18.74
CA GLU A 144 0.67 -16.38 -17.82
C GLU A 144 -0.37 -17.47 -17.58
N LEU A 145 -1.64 -17.09 -17.38
CA LEU A 145 -2.74 -18.02 -17.15
C LEU A 145 -3.00 -18.92 -18.37
N GLN A 146 -3.00 -18.33 -19.58
CA GLN A 146 -3.10 -19.10 -20.82
C GLN A 146 -1.92 -20.06 -20.97
N ARG A 147 -0.70 -19.62 -20.64
CA ARG A 147 0.50 -20.47 -20.74
C ARG A 147 0.52 -21.61 -19.72
N LEU A 148 0.00 -21.39 -18.52
CA LEU A 148 -0.13 -22.41 -17.47
C LEU A 148 -1.15 -23.50 -17.81
N THR A 149 -2.24 -23.12 -18.51
CA THR A 149 -3.42 -23.99 -18.64
C THR A 149 -3.69 -24.47 -20.07
N GLY A 150 -3.18 -23.76 -21.07
CA GLY A 150 -3.51 -23.93 -22.48
C GLY A 150 -4.96 -23.54 -22.84
N LYS A 151 -5.68 -22.87 -21.92
CA LYS A 151 -7.09 -22.48 -22.09
C LYS A 151 -7.20 -20.99 -22.45
N ASP A 152 -8.11 -20.67 -23.37
CA ASP A 152 -8.34 -19.30 -23.83
C ASP A 152 -9.33 -18.52 -22.94
N ASP A 153 -10.34 -19.20 -22.37
CA ASP A 153 -11.28 -18.58 -21.45
C ASP A 153 -10.64 -18.41 -20.06
N PRO A 154 -10.47 -17.17 -19.55
CA PRO A 154 -9.75 -16.93 -18.30
C PRO A 154 -10.42 -17.56 -17.07
N VAL A 155 -11.75 -17.65 -17.06
CA VAL A 155 -12.50 -18.20 -15.93
C VAL A 155 -12.36 -19.72 -15.91
N ASP A 156 -12.52 -20.40 -17.04
CA ASP A 156 -12.27 -21.84 -17.19
C ASP A 156 -10.80 -22.20 -16.89
N ALA A 157 -9.86 -21.37 -17.34
CA ALA A 157 -8.44 -21.51 -17.03
C ALA A 157 -8.18 -21.46 -15.51
N ALA A 158 -8.71 -20.45 -14.83
CA ALA A 158 -8.55 -20.31 -13.38
C ALA A 158 -9.24 -21.44 -12.60
N LEU A 159 -10.48 -21.81 -12.96
CA LEU A 159 -11.18 -22.95 -12.34
C LEU A 159 -10.41 -24.26 -12.51
N SER A 160 -9.74 -24.46 -13.65
CA SER A 160 -8.87 -25.61 -13.88
C SER A 160 -7.69 -25.64 -12.91
N LEU A 161 -7.06 -24.50 -12.62
CA LEU A 161 -5.97 -24.42 -11.64
C LEU A 161 -6.48 -24.60 -10.20
N VAL A 162 -7.61 -23.99 -9.85
CA VAL A 162 -8.27 -24.17 -8.54
C VAL A 162 -8.57 -25.65 -8.30
N GLY A 163 -9.16 -26.35 -9.27
CA GLY A 163 -9.49 -27.77 -9.14
C GLY A 163 -8.26 -28.69 -9.08
N ALA A 164 -7.19 -28.36 -9.80
CA ALA A 164 -5.97 -29.17 -9.86
C ALA A 164 -5.08 -29.00 -8.62
N HIS A 165 -4.91 -27.77 -8.14
CA HIS A 165 -3.92 -27.42 -7.11
C HIS A 165 -4.55 -27.00 -5.78
N ARG A 166 -5.88 -26.81 -5.73
CA ARG A 166 -6.61 -26.35 -4.54
C ARG A 166 -6.15 -24.99 -3.99
N CYS A 167 -5.57 -24.17 -4.86
CA CYS A 167 -5.17 -22.80 -4.57
C CYS A 167 -6.20 -21.82 -5.15
N ALA A 168 -6.38 -20.65 -4.53
CA ALA A 168 -7.14 -19.57 -5.15
C ALA A 168 -6.36 -18.96 -6.34
N VAL A 169 -7.07 -18.38 -7.30
CA VAL A 169 -6.46 -17.75 -8.48
C VAL A 169 -6.94 -16.30 -8.62
N MET A 170 -6.00 -15.37 -8.65
CA MET A 170 -6.27 -13.95 -8.92
C MET A 170 -5.93 -13.62 -10.38
N ILE A 171 -6.97 -13.48 -11.19
CA ILE A 171 -6.87 -13.04 -12.58
C ILE A 171 -6.69 -11.52 -12.61
N LYS A 172 -5.59 -11.07 -13.23
CA LYS A 172 -5.27 -9.65 -13.44
C LYS A 172 -5.73 -9.18 -14.82
N GLY A 173 -6.82 -8.42 -14.90
CA GLY A 173 -7.45 -7.98 -16.17
C GLY A 173 -6.76 -6.80 -16.86
N GLY A 174 -5.65 -6.28 -16.32
CA GLY A 174 -4.90 -5.13 -16.85
C GLY A 174 -4.45 -5.22 -18.33
N HIS A 175 -4.60 -6.39 -18.96
CA HIS A 175 -4.15 -6.68 -20.33
C HIS A 175 -5.28 -6.63 -21.38
N ASP A 176 -6.55 -6.50 -20.99
CA ASP A 176 -7.68 -6.40 -21.95
C ASP A 176 -7.77 -5.02 -22.61
N GLU A 177 -8.18 -4.96 -23.89
CA GLU A 177 -8.42 -3.70 -24.59
C GLU A 177 -9.64 -2.97 -23.99
N GLY A 178 -9.48 -1.68 -23.65
CA GLY A 178 -10.56 -0.82 -23.16
C GLY A 178 -10.24 -0.05 -21.87
N ASP A 179 -11.19 0.80 -21.48
CA ASP A 179 -11.08 1.71 -20.33
C ASP A 179 -11.52 1.07 -19.00
N ALA A 180 -12.30 -0.01 -19.07
CA ALA A 180 -12.75 -0.78 -17.92
C ALA A 180 -11.82 -1.99 -17.71
N LEU A 181 -11.34 -2.14 -16.48
CA LEU A 181 -10.56 -3.29 -16.04
C LEU A 181 -11.40 -4.11 -15.07
N ALA A 182 -11.40 -5.42 -15.24
CA ALA A 182 -12.00 -6.37 -14.31
C ALA A 182 -10.92 -7.32 -13.80
N ASP A 183 -10.71 -7.30 -12.48
CA ASP A 183 -9.91 -8.34 -11.82
C ASP A 183 -10.86 -9.30 -11.10
N ALA A 184 -10.48 -10.57 -11.03
CA ALA A 184 -11.29 -11.60 -10.38
C ALA A 184 -10.44 -12.50 -9.50
N LEU A 185 -10.90 -12.72 -8.26
CA LEU A 185 -10.43 -13.76 -7.36
C LEU A 185 -11.38 -14.94 -7.48
N ILE A 186 -10.85 -16.09 -7.87
CA ILE A 186 -11.58 -17.35 -8.03
C ILE A 186 -11.09 -18.35 -6.99
N GLU A 187 -12.04 -18.85 -6.22
CA GLU A 187 -11.87 -19.88 -5.18
C GLU A 187 -12.76 -21.08 -5.53
N GLU A 188 -12.69 -22.18 -4.77
CA GLU A 188 -13.46 -23.40 -5.04
C GLU A 188 -14.98 -23.14 -5.09
N ASP A 189 -15.50 -22.36 -4.14
CA ASP A 189 -16.94 -22.11 -3.96
C ASP A 189 -17.33 -20.62 -4.11
N ASN A 190 -16.40 -19.75 -4.49
CA ASN A 190 -16.62 -18.30 -4.50
C ASN A 190 -15.87 -17.60 -5.64
N MET A 191 -16.46 -16.52 -6.14
CA MET A 191 -15.83 -15.61 -7.09
C MET A 191 -16.09 -14.17 -6.66
N THR A 192 -15.02 -13.43 -6.40
CA THR A 192 -15.07 -12.01 -6.10
C THR A 192 -14.49 -11.23 -7.28
N SER A 193 -15.21 -10.24 -7.78
CA SER A 193 -14.73 -9.39 -8.88
C SER A 193 -14.67 -7.94 -8.47
N TRP A 194 -13.71 -7.22 -9.04
CA TRP A 194 -13.58 -5.79 -8.86
C TRP A 194 -13.42 -5.10 -10.20
N GLN A 195 -14.10 -3.97 -10.33
CA GLN A 195 -14.00 -3.10 -11.49
C GLN A 195 -13.12 -1.89 -11.18
N GLY A 196 -12.52 -1.31 -12.21
CA GLY A 196 -11.79 -0.05 -12.09
C GLY A 196 -11.49 0.56 -13.45
N GLN A 197 -11.15 1.85 -13.44
CA GLN A 197 -10.70 2.53 -14.65
C GLN A 197 -9.21 2.26 -14.90
N ARG A 198 -8.85 2.08 -16.18
CA ARG A 198 -7.46 2.00 -16.63
C ARG A 198 -6.71 3.30 -16.30
N ILE A 199 -5.52 3.16 -15.74
CA ILE A 199 -4.60 4.28 -15.49
C ILE A 199 -3.60 4.31 -16.65
N HIS A 200 -3.68 5.35 -17.48
CA HIS A 200 -2.76 5.52 -18.62
C HIS A 200 -1.41 6.06 -18.13
N THR A 201 -0.46 5.14 -17.92
CA THR A 201 0.92 5.46 -17.53
C THR A 201 1.88 4.44 -18.14
N PRO A 202 3.08 4.86 -18.60
CA PRO A 202 4.12 3.92 -19.01
C PRO A 202 4.83 3.27 -17.80
N HIS A 203 4.56 3.75 -16.58
CA HIS A 203 5.25 3.33 -15.35
C HIS A 203 4.55 2.16 -14.65
N THR A 204 4.49 1.03 -15.35
CA THR A 204 3.83 -0.21 -14.90
C THR A 204 4.81 -1.29 -14.44
N HIS A 205 6.10 -0.98 -14.39
CA HIS A 205 7.12 -1.97 -14.05
C HIS A 205 7.01 -2.40 -12.59
N GLY A 206 6.75 -3.69 -12.35
CA GLY A 206 6.62 -4.28 -11.02
C GLY A 206 5.20 -4.32 -10.45
N THR A 207 4.16 -4.05 -11.24
CA THR A 207 2.75 -4.13 -10.79
C THR A 207 2.39 -5.51 -10.23
N GLY A 208 2.79 -6.59 -10.91
CA GLY A 208 2.57 -7.97 -10.46
C GLY A 208 3.22 -8.28 -9.11
N CYS A 209 4.53 -8.02 -8.99
CA CYS A 209 5.27 -8.24 -7.75
C CYS A 209 4.68 -7.43 -6.58
N THR A 210 4.29 -6.18 -6.85
CA THR A 210 3.65 -5.29 -5.87
C THR A 210 2.30 -5.84 -5.42
N LEU A 211 1.45 -6.30 -6.35
CA LEU A 211 0.15 -6.88 -6.01
C LEU A 211 0.32 -8.12 -5.13
N ALA A 212 1.16 -9.07 -5.54
CA ALA A 212 1.42 -10.30 -4.81
C ALA A 212 1.98 -10.03 -3.41
N SER A 213 2.94 -9.11 -3.28
CA SER A 213 3.51 -8.74 -1.99
C SER A 213 2.50 -8.03 -1.08
N ALA A 214 1.61 -7.19 -1.62
CA ALA A 214 0.56 -6.56 -0.84
C ALA A 214 -0.51 -7.56 -0.36
N ILE A 215 -0.85 -8.54 -1.19
CA ILE A 215 -1.71 -9.68 -0.77
C ILE A 215 -1.04 -10.44 0.37
N ALA A 216 0.27 -10.73 0.25
CA ALA A 216 1.01 -11.44 1.28
C ALA A 216 0.94 -10.71 2.62
N VAL A 217 1.17 -9.39 2.65
CA VAL A 217 1.01 -8.61 3.88
C VAL A 217 -0.39 -8.73 4.46
N GLY A 218 -1.44 -8.61 3.65
CA GLY A 218 -2.82 -8.76 4.12
C GLY A 218 -3.10 -10.12 4.74
N LEU A 219 -2.55 -11.21 4.17
CA LEU A 219 -2.66 -12.55 4.74
C LEU A 219 -1.90 -12.67 6.07
N ALA A 220 -0.70 -12.10 6.16
CA ALA A 220 0.07 -12.07 7.41
C ALA A 220 -0.59 -11.21 8.51
N GLU A 221 -1.43 -10.24 8.14
CA GLU A 221 -2.30 -9.50 9.06
C GLU A 221 -3.56 -10.29 9.46
N GLY A 222 -3.79 -11.48 8.91
CA GLY A 222 -4.96 -12.32 9.17
C GLY A 222 -6.24 -11.87 8.44
N LYS A 223 -6.12 -11.08 7.37
CA LYS A 223 -7.27 -10.67 6.56
C LYS A 223 -7.82 -11.85 5.76
N SER A 224 -9.10 -11.77 5.40
CA SER A 224 -9.67 -12.63 4.38
C SER A 224 -8.93 -12.41 3.05
N LEU A 225 -8.93 -13.42 2.18
CA LEU A 225 -8.24 -13.33 0.89
C LEU A 225 -8.83 -12.20 0.02
N ALA A 226 -10.15 -12.04 0.00
CA ALA A 226 -10.82 -10.96 -0.70
C ALA A 226 -10.41 -9.57 -0.18
N ASP A 227 -10.32 -9.37 1.14
CA ASP A 227 -9.90 -8.10 1.74
C ASP A 227 -8.42 -7.80 1.49
N ALA A 228 -7.56 -8.83 1.54
CA ALA A 228 -6.14 -8.73 1.19
C ALA A 228 -5.97 -8.30 -0.28
N VAL A 229 -6.72 -8.92 -1.20
CA VAL A 229 -6.73 -8.55 -2.63
C VAL A 229 -7.27 -7.14 -2.83
N ALA A 230 -8.37 -6.76 -2.19
CA ALA A 230 -8.94 -5.42 -2.31
C ALA A 230 -7.93 -4.34 -1.88
N THR A 231 -7.27 -4.54 -0.73
CA THR A 231 -6.21 -3.66 -0.22
C THR A 231 -5.03 -3.59 -1.19
N ALA A 232 -4.59 -4.73 -1.71
CA ALA A 232 -3.46 -4.82 -2.63
C ALA A 232 -3.73 -4.08 -3.96
N ARG A 233 -4.96 -4.21 -4.48
CA ARG A 233 -5.39 -3.49 -5.69
C ARG A 233 -5.37 -1.98 -5.48
N GLU A 234 -5.88 -1.51 -4.35
CA GLU A 234 -5.84 -0.09 -4.00
C GLU A 234 -4.40 0.43 -3.92
N PHE A 235 -3.50 -0.30 -3.23
CA PHE A 235 -2.08 0.04 -3.14
C PHE A 235 -1.41 0.16 -4.51
N VAL A 236 -1.64 -0.81 -5.40
CA VAL A 236 -1.08 -0.79 -6.78
C VAL A 236 -1.63 0.40 -7.57
N ARG A 237 -2.93 0.68 -7.49
CA ARG A 237 -3.56 1.80 -8.21
C ARG A 237 -2.99 3.14 -7.76
N LEU A 238 -2.85 3.35 -6.45
CA LEU A 238 -2.20 4.56 -5.93
C LEU A 238 -0.74 4.65 -6.35
N GLY A 239 -0.01 3.53 -6.33
CA GLY A 239 1.38 3.47 -6.82
C GLY A 239 1.52 3.83 -8.30
N LEU A 240 0.54 3.47 -9.13
CA LEU A 240 0.51 3.84 -10.55
C LEU A 240 0.23 5.33 -10.75
N LEU A 241 -0.71 5.90 -10.00
CA LEU A 241 -1.03 7.33 -10.04
C LEU A 241 0.13 8.20 -9.56
N GLU A 242 0.88 7.72 -8.57
CA GLU A 242 2.00 8.45 -7.97
C GLU A 242 3.37 8.08 -8.57
N ALA A 243 3.39 7.40 -9.72
CA ALA A 243 4.61 6.98 -10.38
C ALA A 243 5.59 8.15 -10.58
N PRO A 244 6.89 7.98 -10.24
CA PRO A 244 7.85 9.08 -10.16
C PRO A 244 8.42 9.55 -11.51
N GLY A 245 8.04 8.94 -12.64
CA GLY A 245 8.55 9.36 -13.94
C GLY A 245 9.99 8.96 -14.24
N LEU A 246 10.51 7.88 -13.62
CA LEU A 246 11.93 7.51 -13.71
C LEU A 246 12.23 6.62 -14.93
N GLY A 247 13.41 6.86 -15.54
CA GLY A 247 13.91 6.11 -16.68
C GLY A 247 13.34 6.56 -18.03
N GLN A 248 13.67 5.82 -19.08
CA GLN A 248 13.28 6.14 -20.47
C GLN A 248 12.38 5.08 -21.12
N GLY A 249 12.01 4.03 -20.36
CA GLY A 249 11.12 2.97 -20.82
C GLY A 249 10.05 2.67 -19.78
N HIS A 250 9.84 1.40 -19.44
CA HIS A 250 8.88 0.98 -18.41
C HIS A 250 9.41 1.35 -17.02
N GLY A 251 8.94 2.47 -16.48
CA GLY A 251 9.36 2.96 -15.17
C GLY A 251 8.65 2.28 -13.99
N PRO A 252 9.19 2.43 -12.77
CA PRO A 252 8.64 1.83 -11.56
C PRO A 252 7.38 2.56 -11.06
N LEU A 253 6.60 1.89 -10.21
CA LEU A 253 5.52 2.51 -9.44
C LEU A 253 6.07 3.49 -8.37
N GLY A 254 5.20 4.36 -7.88
CA GLY A 254 5.46 5.26 -6.76
C GLY A 254 5.25 4.62 -5.38
N HIS A 255 5.83 3.44 -5.09
CA HIS A 255 5.60 2.73 -3.80
C HIS A 255 5.78 3.65 -2.58
N HIS A 256 6.86 4.43 -2.57
CA HIS A 256 7.23 5.36 -1.50
C HIS A 256 6.26 6.55 -1.33
N ARG A 257 5.33 6.73 -2.27
CA ARG A 257 4.31 7.78 -2.26
C ARG A 257 2.91 7.24 -1.95
N VAL A 258 2.73 5.91 -1.94
CA VAL A 258 1.51 5.29 -1.40
C VAL A 258 1.55 5.43 0.12
N ARG A 259 0.58 6.13 0.70
CA ARG A 259 0.64 6.54 2.12
C ARG A 259 -0.13 5.55 2.97
N LEU A 260 -0.48 5.96 4.20
CA LEU A 260 -1.46 5.27 5.06
C LEU A 260 -2.88 5.29 4.46
N ASP A 261 -3.03 5.24 3.13
CA ASP A 261 -4.29 5.10 2.41
C ASP A 261 -4.85 3.68 2.55
N VAL A 262 -4.00 2.72 2.97
CA VAL A 262 -4.36 1.34 3.31
C VAL A 262 -3.91 0.93 4.73
N GLY A 263 -4.62 0.02 5.41
CA GLY A 263 -4.26 -0.50 6.75
C GLY A 263 -5.42 -0.70 7.74
N GLY A 264 -5.15 -1.39 8.86
CA GLY A 264 -6.13 -1.67 9.91
C GLY A 264 -6.37 -0.48 10.87
N GLY A 265 -7.64 -0.11 11.07
CA GLY A 265 -8.07 0.90 12.06
C GLY A 265 -8.38 2.29 11.49
N PRO A 266 -8.98 3.18 12.31
CA PRO A 266 -9.31 4.54 11.92
C PRO A 266 -8.05 5.35 11.56
N ARG A 267 -8.09 6.04 10.42
CA ARG A 267 -6.99 6.85 9.91
C ARG A 267 -7.48 8.26 9.65
N LEU A 268 -6.72 9.25 10.07
CA LEU A 268 -7.04 10.65 9.81
C LEU A 268 -6.84 10.92 8.32
N ASN A 269 -7.94 10.85 7.56
CA ASN A 269 -7.95 11.08 6.11
C ASN A 269 -7.90 12.58 5.77
N GLN A 270 -8.81 13.35 6.38
CA GLN A 270 -8.98 14.76 6.07
C GLN A 270 -9.43 15.55 7.30
N VAL A 271 -9.09 16.84 7.32
CA VAL A 271 -9.69 17.85 8.19
C VAL A 271 -10.48 18.81 7.31
N THR A 272 -11.73 19.11 7.63
CA THR A 272 -12.51 20.16 6.96
C THR A 272 -12.69 21.31 7.94
N VAL A 273 -12.40 22.53 7.48
CA VAL A 273 -12.69 23.75 8.22
C VAL A 273 -13.71 24.61 7.49
N THR A 274 -14.46 25.38 8.27
CA THR A 274 -15.40 26.36 7.73
C THR A 274 -14.65 27.59 7.25
N GLY A 275 -14.98 28.06 6.05
CA GLY A 275 -14.53 29.33 5.51
C GLY A 275 -15.70 30.30 5.30
N LYS A 276 -15.41 31.61 5.33
CA LYS A 276 -16.41 32.66 5.06
C LYS A 276 -16.28 33.28 3.67
N ASP A 277 -15.11 33.14 3.07
CA ASP A 277 -14.76 33.71 1.76
C ASP A 277 -13.89 32.70 1.00
N TYR A 278 -14.40 32.20 -0.13
CA TYR A 278 -13.73 31.19 -0.95
C TYR A 278 -12.37 31.66 -1.43
N GLY A 279 -12.32 32.83 -2.08
CA GLY A 279 -11.12 33.34 -2.73
C GLY A 279 -10.00 33.60 -1.72
N LYS A 280 -10.33 34.21 -0.58
CA LYS A 280 -9.36 34.46 0.49
C LYS A 280 -8.85 33.16 1.11
N SER A 281 -9.74 32.19 1.34
CA SER A 281 -9.37 30.89 1.92
C SER A 281 -8.42 30.13 0.99
N VAL A 282 -8.76 30.04 -0.31
CA VAL A 282 -7.90 29.39 -1.32
C VAL A 282 -6.55 30.07 -1.41
N GLN A 283 -6.51 31.40 -1.49
CA GLN A 283 -5.26 32.14 -1.56
C GLN A 283 -4.39 31.90 -0.32
N PHE A 284 -4.99 31.88 0.87
CA PHE A 284 -4.29 31.66 2.12
C PHE A 284 -3.64 30.27 2.18
N TYR A 285 -4.39 29.19 1.94
CA TYR A 285 -3.86 27.83 2.04
C TYR A 285 -2.85 27.51 0.93
N ARG A 286 -3.02 28.05 -0.28
CA ARG A 286 -1.98 27.99 -1.33
C ARG A 286 -0.70 28.72 -0.90
N ARG A 287 -0.83 29.88 -0.24
CA ARG A 287 0.32 30.66 0.25
C ARG A 287 1.07 29.98 1.38
N LEU A 288 0.37 29.20 2.21
CA LEU A 288 0.99 28.31 3.18
C LEU A 288 1.78 27.15 2.54
N GLY A 289 1.66 26.95 1.23
CA GLY A 289 2.38 25.95 0.47
C GLY A 289 1.61 24.65 0.26
N LEU A 290 0.30 24.62 0.54
CA LEU A 290 -0.53 23.46 0.25
C LEU A 290 -0.94 23.46 -1.23
N ARG A 291 -0.98 22.27 -1.86
CA ARG A 291 -1.38 22.10 -3.25
C ARG A 291 -2.89 21.94 -3.34
N GLN A 292 -3.59 22.82 -4.05
CA GLN A 292 -5.02 22.62 -4.28
C GLN A 292 -5.24 21.48 -5.28
N ILE A 293 -6.05 20.49 -4.88
CA ILE A 293 -6.36 19.28 -5.66
C ILE A 293 -7.85 19.18 -6.03
N VAL A 294 -8.72 19.94 -5.36
CA VAL A 294 -10.13 20.12 -5.75
C VAL A 294 -10.45 21.61 -5.74
N ASP A 295 -11.01 22.11 -6.84
CA ASP A 295 -11.46 23.49 -7.04
C ASP A 295 -12.93 23.46 -7.45
N SER A 296 -13.83 23.82 -6.52
CA SER A 296 -15.28 23.80 -6.72
C SER A 296 -15.92 25.05 -6.12
N PRO A 297 -15.64 26.24 -6.69
CA PRO A 297 -16.15 27.51 -6.19
C PRO A 297 -17.68 27.58 -6.17
N GLU A 298 -18.35 26.93 -7.13
CA GLU A 298 -19.81 26.85 -7.23
C GLU A 298 -20.47 26.14 -6.04
N ASN A 299 -19.76 25.21 -5.40
CA ASN A 299 -20.21 24.51 -4.20
C ASN A 299 -19.59 25.08 -2.91
N GLY A 300 -18.80 26.16 -3.03
CA GLY A 300 -18.05 26.72 -1.92
C GLY A 300 -17.06 25.72 -1.32
N TYR A 301 -16.49 24.84 -2.12
CA TYR A 301 -15.64 23.74 -1.63
C TYR A 301 -14.26 23.74 -2.29
N ALA A 302 -13.22 23.65 -1.48
CA ALA A 302 -11.86 23.43 -1.94
C ALA A 302 -11.19 22.33 -1.11
N ARG A 303 -10.32 21.53 -1.75
CA ARG A 303 -9.46 20.56 -1.05
C ARG A 303 -8.00 20.80 -1.42
N PHE A 304 -7.16 20.76 -0.40
CA PHE A 304 -5.73 20.94 -0.48
C PHE A 304 -5.03 19.69 0.03
N GLU A 305 -3.91 19.37 -0.59
CA GLU A 305 -3.00 18.33 -0.16
C GLU A 305 -1.78 18.95 0.49
N THR A 306 -1.38 18.39 1.63
CA THR A 306 -0.13 18.74 2.31
C THR A 306 1.05 17.97 1.72
N TRP A 307 2.28 18.41 2.00
CA TRP A 307 3.48 17.66 1.60
C TRP A 307 3.49 16.22 2.16
N GLY A 308 2.86 15.99 3.32
CA GLY A 308 2.69 14.68 3.97
C GLY A 308 1.47 13.88 3.50
N GLY A 309 0.62 14.43 2.63
CA GLY A 309 -0.49 13.73 1.95
C GLY A 309 -1.83 13.74 2.63
N ALA A 310 -1.86 14.07 3.91
CA ALA A 310 -3.11 14.42 4.55
C ALA A 310 -3.76 15.58 3.78
N THR A 311 -5.08 15.54 3.66
CA THR A 311 -5.83 16.58 2.99
C THR A 311 -6.49 17.53 3.99
N LEU A 312 -6.57 18.79 3.59
CA LEU A 312 -7.30 19.84 4.30
C LEU A 312 -8.35 20.39 3.35
N SER A 313 -9.58 20.47 3.80
CA SER A 313 -10.69 21.02 3.03
C SER A 313 -11.22 22.29 3.66
N VAL A 314 -11.73 23.18 2.80
CA VAL A 314 -12.48 24.35 3.22
C VAL A 314 -13.88 24.23 2.63
N GLN A 315 -14.89 24.27 3.50
CA GLN A 315 -16.30 24.38 3.12
C GLN A 315 -16.78 25.78 3.47
N ILE A 316 -17.38 26.49 2.52
CA ILE A 316 -17.87 27.84 2.76
C ILE A 316 -19.26 27.80 3.40
N ASP A 317 -19.34 28.42 4.57
CA ASP A 317 -20.57 28.79 5.27
C ASP A 317 -20.36 30.20 5.87
N PRO A 318 -20.89 31.25 5.22
CA PRO A 318 -20.72 32.63 5.68
C PRO A 318 -21.38 32.92 7.04
N ASP A 319 -22.43 32.16 7.37
CA ASP A 319 -23.30 32.40 8.53
C ASP A 319 -22.80 31.63 9.77
N GLU A 320 -21.96 30.61 9.60
CA GLU A 320 -21.41 29.84 10.71
C GLU A 320 -20.41 30.66 11.57
N GLU A 321 -20.58 30.54 12.89
CA GLU A 321 -19.65 31.10 13.87
C GLU A 321 -18.49 30.13 14.13
N ILE A 322 -17.28 30.55 13.78
CA ILE A 322 -16.08 29.72 13.97
C ILE A 322 -15.60 29.85 15.41
N ALA A 323 -15.85 28.82 16.20
CA ALA A 323 -15.39 28.74 17.58
C ALA A 323 -13.86 28.52 17.65
N PRO A 324 -13.15 29.11 18.62
CA PRO A 324 -11.70 29.00 18.75
C PRO A 324 -11.23 27.67 19.39
N THR A 325 -12.02 26.60 19.28
CA THR A 325 -11.76 25.30 19.93
C THR A 325 -10.96 24.35 19.05
N ALA A 326 -11.02 24.50 17.74
CA ALA A 326 -10.27 23.69 16.78
C ALA A 326 -8.99 24.42 16.32
N ALA A 327 -7.89 23.67 16.19
CA ALA A 327 -6.63 24.18 15.67
C ALA A 327 -6.01 23.18 14.69
N ILE A 328 -5.52 23.68 13.56
CA ILE A 328 -4.78 22.90 12.57
C ILE A 328 -3.29 22.99 12.88
N TYR A 329 -2.59 21.86 12.95
CA TYR A 329 -1.14 21.81 13.13
C TYR A 329 -0.47 21.30 11.86
N LEU A 330 0.39 22.15 11.26
CA LEU A 330 1.18 21.82 10.08
C LEU A 330 2.65 21.71 10.49
N GLU A 331 3.24 20.53 10.31
CA GLU A 331 4.64 20.29 10.66
C GLU A 331 5.57 20.92 9.61
N CYS A 332 6.64 21.57 10.09
CA CYS A 332 7.64 22.26 9.29
C CYS A 332 9.05 21.86 9.74
N ASP A 333 9.83 21.22 8.85
CA ASP A 333 11.20 20.78 9.16
C ASP A 333 12.13 21.96 9.52
N ASP A 334 11.97 23.10 8.84
CA ASP A 334 12.64 24.36 9.15
C ASP A 334 11.60 25.44 9.47
N LEU A 335 11.06 25.35 10.69
CA LEU A 335 10.00 26.23 11.17
C LEU A 335 10.40 27.71 11.11
N ASP A 336 11.59 28.05 11.57
CA ASP A 336 12.04 29.44 11.68
C ASP A 336 12.19 30.09 10.29
N ALA A 337 12.87 29.43 9.36
CA ALA A 337 13.01 29.94 8.00
C ALA A 337 11.65 30.00 7.28
N ARG A 338 10.77 29.02 7.49
CA ARG A 338 9.43 29.02 6.89
C ARG A 338 8.58 30.17 7.40
N VAL A 339 8.57 30.43 8.70
CA VAL A 339 7.82 31.54 9.29
C VAL A 339 8.36 32.88 8.79
N GLU A 340 9.68 33.05 8.72
CA GLU A 340 10.28 34.26 8.16
C GLU A 340 9.88 34.47 6.69
N GLN A 341 9.94 33.42 5.87
CA GLN A 341 9.53 33.47 4.48
C GLN A 341 8.06 33.89 4.35
N LEU A 342 7.15 33.25 5.09
CA LEU A 342 5.71 33.55 5.05
C LEU A 342 5.40 34.95 5.55
N ALA A 343 6.06 35.39 6.63
CA ALA A 343 5.91 36.74 7.17
C ALA A 343 6.32 37.82 6.15
N ARG A 344 7.40 37.60 5.39
CA ARG A 344 7.83 38.50 4.30
C ARG A 344 6.81 38.61 3.17
N THR A 345 5.95 37.61 3.01
CA THR A 345 4.84 37.69 2.06
C THR A 345 3.67 38.56 2.59
N GLY A 346 3.70 38.94 3.87
CA GLY A 346 2.63 39.71 4.53
C GLY A 346 1.56 38.83 5.18
N LEU A 347 1.88 37.56 5.45
CA LEU A 347 1.02 36.67 6.24
C LEU A 347 1.15 37.04 7.73
N PRO A 348 0.05 37.39 8.42
CA PRO A 348 0.13 37.81 9.82
C PRO A 348 0.31 36.61 10.76
N PHE A 349 1.27 36.72 11.68
CA PHE A 349 1.46 35.77 12.77
C PHE A 349 1.05 36.42 14.09
N GLU A 350 0.29 35.69 14.91
CA GLU A 350 -0.03 36.11 16.28
C GLU A 350 1.22 36.02 17.18
N HIS A 351 2.06 35.01 16.95
CA HIS A 351 3.41 34.95 17.47
C HIS A 351 4.33 34.12 16.56
N GLY A 352 5.61 34.49 16.54
CA GLY A 352 6.66 33.73 15.86
C GLY A 352 7.03 32.41 16.59
N PRO A 353 8.04 31.69 16.08
CA PRO A 353 8.46 30.40 16.60
C PRO A 353 8.96 30.50 18.05
N ARG A 354 8.36 29.72 18.95
CA ARG A 354 8.77 29.62 20.37
C ARG A 354 8.73 28.18 20.85
N ASN A 355 9.60 27.86 21.81
CA ASN A 355 9.63 26.55 22.44
C ASN A 355 8.49 26.44 23.45
N GLN A 356 7.90 25.25 23.53
CA GLN A 356 6.85 24.91 24.46
C GLN A 356 7.32 23.89 25.51
N PRO A 357 6.69 23.84 26.69
CA PRO A 357 7.03 22.87 27.74
C PRO A 357 6.94 21.41 27.30
N TRP A 358 6.09 21.10 26.31
CA TRP A 358 5.94 19.77 25.71
C TRP A 358 6.94 19.50 24.58
N MET A 359 8.06 20.23 24.55
CA MET A 359 9.20 20.12 23.62
C MET A 359 8.90 20.40 22.15
N TRP A 360 7.75 20.98 21.85
CA TRP A 360 7.47 21.46 20.49
C TRP A 360 8.01 22.87 20.33
N ARG A 361 8.40 23.22 19.11
CA ARG A 361 8.57 24.60 18.69
C ARG A 361 7.41 24.96 17.78
N GLU A 362 6.73 26.08 18.03
CA GLU A 362 5.54 26.44 17.26
C GLU A 362 5.40 27.95 17.04
N ALA A 363 4.80 28.31 15.90
CA ALA A 363 4.33 29.64 15.55
C ALA A 363 2.83 29.57 15.27
N ARG A 364 2.10 30.64 15.58
CA ARG A 364 0.64 30.67 15.50
C ARG A 364 0.16 31.79 14.59
N LEU A 365 -0.87 31.49 13.82
CA LEU A 365 -1.54 32.41 12.90
C LEU A 365 -3.03 32.06 12.81
N ARG A 366 -3.78 32.86 12.05
CA ARG A 366 -5.17 32.57 11.70
C ARG A 366 -5.38 32.61 10.21
N ASP A 367 -6.28 31.76 9.73
CA ASP A 367 -6.80 31.89 8.37
C ASP A 367 -7.76 33.10 8.26
N PRO A 368 -8.17 33.50 7.05
CA PRO A 368 -9.05 34.65 6.84
C PRO A 368 -10.43 34.54 7.48
N SER A 369 -10.85 33.33 7.84
CA SER A 369 -12.16 33.04 8.46
C SER A 369 -12.06 32.97 9.99
N GLY A 370 -10.84 32.92 10.53
CA GLY A 370 -10.55 32.94 11.96
C GLY A 370 -10.09 31.60 12.53
N ASN A 371 -9.99 30.55 11.72
CA ASN A 371 -9.50 29.24 12.16
C ASN A 371 -8.07 29.35 12.67
N ILE A 372 -7.77 28.67 13.78
CA ILE A 372 -6.42 28.66 14.37
C ILE A 372 -5.54 27.72 13.55
N VAL A 373 -4.38 28.23 13.11
CA VAL A 373 -3.37 27.42 12.43
C VAL A 373 -2.05 27.56 13.18
N PHE A 374 -1.37 26.44 13.39
CA PHE A 374 -0.02 26.36 13.92
C PHE A 374 0.92 25.82 12.84
N LEU A 375 2.06 26.47 12.69
CA LEU A 375 3.25 25.86 12.10
C LEU A 375 4.12 25.36 13.26
N TYR A 376 4.51 24.10 13.25
CA TYR A 376 5.28 23.55 14.37
C TYR A 376 6.36 22.58 13.94
N LYS A 377 7.31 22.30 14.83
CA LYS A 377 8.33 21.28 14.71
C LYS A 377 8.44 20.56 16.05
N ALA A 378 8.22 19.26 16.05
CA ALA A 378 8.26 18.44 17.26
C ALA A 378 9.27 17.29 17.19
N GLY A 379 9.71 16.89 15.99
CA GLY A 379 10.65 15.78 15.83
C GLY A 379 10.09 14.49 16.41
N GLU A 380 10.93 13.69 17.07
CA GLU A 380 10.48 12.43 17.68
C GLU A 380 9.45 12.65 18.80
N ALA A 381 9.52 13.77 19.53
CA ALA A 381 8.61 14.09 20.64
C ALA A 381 7.15 14.25 20.19
N ARG A 382 6.88 14.39 18.88
CA ARG A 382 5.54 14.30 18.31
C ARG A 382 4.88 12.94 18.59
N ARG A 383 5.66 11.86 18.49
CA ARG A 383 5.19 10.47 18.58
C ARG A 383 5.75 9.72 19.78
N PHE A 384 6.90 10.11 20.29
CA PHE A 384 7.66 9.44 21.34
C PHE A 384 8.14 10.43 22.41
N PRO A 385 7.22 11.21 23.05
CA PRO A 385 7.62 12.05 24.17
C PRO A 385 8.02 11.20 25.40
N PRO A 386 8.84 11.72 26.34
CA PRO A 386 9.23 11.05 27.59
C PRO A 386 8.05 10.64 28.48
N TRP A 387 6.88 11.29 28.32
CA TRP A 387 5.63 10.97 29.02
C TRP A 387 4.68 10.13 28.17
N ARG A 388 5.14 9.52 27.06
CA ARG A 388 4.32 8.59 26.28
C ARG A 388 3.91 7.43 27.17
N LEU A 389 2.61 7.14 27.19
CA LEU A 389 2.10 5.95 27.87
C LEU A 389 2.71 4.70 27.23
N ALA A 390 3.20 3.78 28.06
CA ALA A 390 3.52 2.44 27.60
C ALA A 390 2.27 1.82 26.96
N GLU A 391 2.43 0.96 25.95
CA GLU A 391 1.29 0.24 25.39
C GLU A 391 0.56 -0.49 26.51
N ALA A 392 -0.72 -0.14 26.72
CA ALA A 392 -1.53 -0.80 27.71
C ALA A 392 -1.63 -2.29 27.34
N ALA A 393 -1.49 -3.17 28.34
CA ALA A 393 -1.91 -4.55 28.18
C ALA A 393 -3.35 -4.56 27.64
N PRO A 394 -3.71 -5.49 26.73
CA PRO A 394 -5.04 -5.53 26.18
C PRO A 394 -6.07 -5.45 27.30
N VAL A 395 -6.92 -4.44 27.24
CA VAL A 395 -8.08 -4.31 28.12
C VAL A 395 -8.86 -5.61 27.95
N GLU A 396 -8.87 -6.46 28.99
CA GLU A 396 -9.87 -7.52 29.09
C GLU A 396 -11.20 -6.82 28.90
N ARG A 397 -11.95 -7.20 27.87
CA ARG A 397 -13.31 -6.70 27.73
C ARG A 397 -14.03 -7.18 28.97
N ASP A 398 -14.30 -6.28 29.91
CA ASP A 398 -15.39 -6.49 30.85
C ASP A 398 -16.59 -6.88 29.98
N GLU A 399 -17.23 -8.01 30.34
CA GLU A 399 -18.49 -8.40 29.74
C GLU A 399 -19.39 -7.16 29.68
N PRO A 400 -20.06 -6.90 28.55
CA PRO A 400 -20.91 -5.72 28.45
C PRO A 400 -21.89 -5.77 29.63
N SER A 401 -21.80 -4.80 30.53
CA SER A 401 -22.86 -4.58 31.49
C SER A 401 -24.16 -4.42 30.69
N ASP A 402 -25.16 -5.24 30.98
CA ASP A 402 -26.47 -5.37 30.31
C ASP A 402 -27.35 -4.10 30.29
N GLU A 403 -26.76 -2.90 30.33
CA GLU A 403 -27.48 -1.63 30.31
C GLU A 403 -26.85 -0.64 29.32
N LEU A 404 -26.81 -1.01 28.04
CA LEU A 404 -26.92 -0.01 26.98
C LEU A 404 -28.41 0.17 26.66
N PRO A 405 -28.99 1.38 26.77
CA PRO A 405 -30.38 1.59 26.43
C PRO A 405 -30.60 1.23 24.96
N GLU A 406 -31.60 0.39 24.68
CA GLU A 406 -31.91 -0.02 23.32
C GLU A 406 -32.09 1.20 22.41
N PRO A 407 -31.48 1.21 21.22
CA PRO A 407 -31.68 2.30 20.27
C PRO A 407 -33.17 2.34 19.88
N SER A 408 -33.79 3.50 20.07
CA SER A 408 -35.18 3.74 19.69
C SER A 408 -35.43 3.32 18.24
N SER A 409 -36.55 2.67 17.98
CA SER A 409 -36.96 2.10 16.67
C SER A 409 -36.92 3.06 15.48
N GLU A 410 -36.80 4.37 15.72
CA GLU A 410 -36.58 5.38 14.66
C GLU A 410 -35.16 5.35 14.07
N VAL A 411 -34.13 4.99 14.85
CA VAL A 411 -32.73 4.97 14.36
C VAL A 411 -32.47 3.77 13.45
N LEU A 412 -33.12 2.62 13.71
CA LEU A 412 -32.99 1.40 12.90
C LEU A 412 -33.68 1.50 11.52
N ARG A 413 -34.62 2.43 11.33
CA ARG A 413 -35.33 2.61 10.05
C ARG A 413 -34.63 3.57 9.07
N ALA A 414 -33.61 4.30 9.50
CA ALA A 414 -32.85 5.22 8.65
C ALA A 414 -31.53 4.62 8.11
N ALA A 415 -31.18 3.39 8.51
CA ALA A 415 -29.88 2.78 8.23
C ALA A 415 -29.92 1.57 7.26
N LEU A 416 -31.05 1.31 6.60
CA LEU A 416 -31.16 0.29 5.56
C LEU A 416 -31.87 0.89 4.34
N PRO A 417 -31.32 0.76 3.12
CA PRO A 417 -32.08 1.02 1.90
C PRO A 417 -33.22 0.00 1.70
#